data_AF-A0A081L8T5-F1
#
_entry.id   AF-A0A081L8T5-F1
#
_cell.length_a   1.000
_cell.length_b   1.000
_cell.length_c   1.000
_cell.angle_alpha   90.00
_cell.angle_beta   90.00
_cell.angle_gamma   90.00
#
_symmetry.space_group_name_H-M   'P 1'
#
loop_
_entity.id
_entity.type
_entity.pdbx_description
1 polymer ?
#
loop_
_entity_poly.entity_id
_entity_poly.type
_entity_poly.pdbx_seq_one_letter_code
_entity_poly.pdbx_strand_id
1 'polypeptide(L)'
;MFIDQLKNDLHQSQPLFIGEETAFKAAVLVPLVQVNGEWHILFEVRSLTMRKQPGDISFPGGKLDGGETAQEAALRETHEELGIPPESVEILGQLSPYIASPSFVVYPYVGIIDEQKVKHSFNQEEVEETFTVPLSWLSQYEPYLHHVSVQPTPAEDFPYEKIMNGEKYRWGSRSMEEWFYDYENYTIWGLTARILKHFVTVAKRNS
;
A
#
# COMPACT_ATOMS: atom_id res chain seq x y z
N MET A 1 -15.89 8.29 -39.18
CA MET A 1 -15.27 9.37 -38.39
C MET A 1 -15.37 9.11 -36.89
N PHE A 2 -16.53 9.19 -36.22
CA PHE A 2 -16.59 8.95 -34.75
C PHE A 2 -16.06 7.56 -34.34
N ILE A 3 -16.55 6.49 -35.00
CA ILE A 3 -16.13 5.11 -34.68
C ILE A 3 -14.64 4.88 -34.94
N ASP A 4 -14.08 5.49 -35.98
CA ASP A 4 -12.66 5.35 -36.32
C ASP A 4 -11.77 6.10 -35.32
N GLN A 5 -12.21 7.29 -34.87
CA GLN A 5 -11.55 8.04 -33.81
C GLN A 5 -11.60 7.27 -32.48
N LEU A 6 -12.77 6.75 -32.12
CA LEU A 6 -12.93 5.95 -30.90
C LEU A 6 -12.03 4.72 -30.90
N LYS A 7 -11.89 4.02 -32.03
CA LYS A 7 -10.94 2.91 -32.15
C LYS A 7 -9.51 3.36 -31.87
N ASN A 8 -9.07 4.47 -32.44
CA ASN A 8 -7.74 5.01 -32.19
C ASN A 8 -7.54 5.36 -30.71
N ASP A 9 -8.53 6.01 -30.08
CA ASP A 9 -8.46 6.41 -28.68
C ASP A 9 -8.42 5.20 -27.73
N LEU A 10 -9.20 4.16 -28.02
CA LEU A 10 -9.21 2.91 -27.24
C LEU A 10 -7.91 2.09 -27.38
N HIS A 11 -7.08 2.37 -28.40
CA HIS A 11 -5.76 1.76 -28.57
C HIS A 11 -4.63 2.56 -27.89
N GLN A 12 -4.91 3.76 -27.37
CA GLN A 12 -3.96 4.51 -26.55
C GLN A 12 -3.91 3.95 -25.12
N SER A 13 -2.82 4.25 -24.41
CA SER A 13 -2.67 3.90 -22.99
C SER A 13 -3.85 4.46 -22.19
N GLN A 14 -4.58 3.56 -21.54
CA GLN A 14 -5.69 3.89 -20.65
C GLN A 14 -5.20 3.88 -19.20
N PRO A 15 -5.91 4.59 -18.31
CA PRO A 15 -5.74 4.41 -16.87
C PRO A 15 -5.88 2.93 -16.49
N LEU A 16 -5.15 2.51 -15.45
CA LEU A 16 -5.14 1.12 -14.97
C LEU A 16 -6.53 0.67 -14.48
N PHE A 17 -7.33 1.62 -14.01
CA PHE A 17 -8.71 1.42 -13.60
C PHE A 17 -9.49 2.75 -13.76
N ILE A 18 -10.81 2.65 -13.90
CA ILE A 18 -11.69 3.82 -13.99
C ILE A 18 -11.64 4.58 -12.66
N GLY A 19 -11.30 5.87 -12.71
CA GLY A 19 -11.17 6.73 -11.54
C GLY A 19 -9.73 6.92 -11.06
N GLU A 20 -8.73 6.27 -11.68
CA GLU A 20 -7.32 6.44 -11.33
C GLU A 20 -6.88 7.92 -11.37
N GLU A 21 -7.39 8.70 -12.33
CA GLU A 21 -7.08 10.12 -12.48
C GLU A 21 -7.58 11.00 -11.34
N THR A 22 -8.65 10.57 -10.64
CA THR A 22 -9.23 11.30 -9.49
C THR A 22 -8.94 10.64 -8.15
N ALA A 23 -8.42 9.40 -8.15
CA ALA A 23 -8.08 8.67 -6.95
C ALA A 23 -6.96 9.37 -6.18
N PHE A 24 -7.04 9.32 -4.85
CA PHE A 24 -5.88 9.53 -4.02
C PHE A 24 -4.85 8.44 -4.33
N LYS A 25 -3.62 8.85 -4.66
CA LYS A 25 -2.52 7.96 -5.01
C LYS A 25 -1.48 7.98 -3.89
N ALA A 26 -1.09 6.81 -3.44
CA ALA A 26 0.06 6.62 -2.58
C ALA A 26 1.02 5.59 -3.17
N ALA A 27 2.27 5.63 -2.75
CA ALA A 27 3.26 4.62 -3.11
C ALA A 27 4.00 4.17 -1.85
N VAL A 28 4.36 2.89 -1.82
CA VAL A 28 5.07 2.28 -0.69
C VAL A 28 6.26 1.48 -1.20
N LEU A 29 7.31 1.43 -0.39
CA LEU A 29 8.42 0.51 -0.61
C LEU A 29 8.17 -0.76 0.23
N VAL A 30 8.36 -1.94 -0.35
CA VAL A 30 8.51 -3.22 0.34
C VAL A 30 10.03 -3.45 0.45
N PRO A 31 10.66 -3.00 1.53
CA PRO A 31 12.12 -2.98 1.64
C PRO A 31 12.67 -4.35 2.03
N LEU A 32 13.60 -4.85 1.22
CA LEU A 32 14.38 -6.04 1.51
C LEU A 32 15.72 -5.64 2.11
N VAL A 33 16.02 -6.18 3.29
CA VAL A 33 17.27 -5.91 4.04
C VAL A 33 17.95 -7.22 4.40
N GLN A 34 19.28 -7.19 4.58
CA GLN A 34 20.02 -8.34 5.11
C GLN A 34 20.24 -8.21 6.62
N VAL A 35 19.77 -9.20 7.37
CA VAL A 35 20.01 -9.32 8.82
C VAL A 35 20.73 -10.63 9.07
N ASN A 36 21.97 -10.56 9.59
CA ASN A 36 22.78 -11.75 9.89
C ASN A 36 22.94 -12.75 8.71
N GLY A 37 22.95 -12.24 7.47
CA GLY A 37 23.07 -13.06 6.25
C GLY A 37 21.76 -13.66 5.73
N GLU A 38 20.63 -13.32 6.35
CA GLU A 38 19.29 -13.71 5.92
C GLU A 38 18.52 -12.51 5.35
N TRP A 39 17.67 -12.74 4.35
CA TRP A 39 16.79 -11.71 3.79
C TRP A 39 15.55 -11.51 4.64
N HIS A 40 15.30 -10.26 5.01
CA HIS A 40 14.15 -9.82 5.78
C HIS A 40 13.38 -8.74 5.03
N ILE A 41 12.12 -8.53 5.45
CA ILE A 41 11.36 -7.34 5.11
C ILE A 41 11.43 -6.36 6.29
N LEU A 42 11.77 -5.10 6.03
CA LEU A 42 11.75 -4.02 7.02
C LEU A 42 10.35 -3.39 7.11
N PHE A 43 9.90 -3.14 8.33
CA PHE A 43 8.64 -2.48 8.66
C PHE A 43 8.89 -1.33 9.63
N GLU A 44 7.94 -0.42 9.68
CA GLU A 44 7.87 0.66 10.65
C GLU A 44 6.58 0.57 11.47
N VAL A 45 6.66 1.04 12.71
CA VAL A 45 5.51 1.30 13.57
C VAL A 45 5.26 2.79 13.54
N ARG A 46 4.06 3.19 13.12
CA ARG A 46 3.68 4.60 13.00
C ARG A 46 3.64 5.28 14.37
N SER A 47 4.17 6.49 14.46
CA SER A 47 4.22 7.27 15.70
C SER A 47 2.83 7.40 16.31
N LEU A 48 2.75 7.23 17.65
CA LEU A 48 1.50 7.32 18.39
C LEU A 48 0.87 8.72 18.34
N THR A 49 1.65 9.73 17.96
CA THR A 49 1.21 11.12 17.87
C THR A 49 0.57 11.46 16.52
N MET A 50 0.58 10.54 15.55
CA MET A 50 0.01 10.76 14.23
C MET A 50 -1.51 10.84 14.25
N ARG A 51 -2.07 11.73 13.41
CA ARG A 51 -3.53 11.91 13.25
C ARG A 51 -4.24 10.71 12.65
N LYS A 52 -3.55 9.90 11.86
CA LYS A 52 -4.10 8.74 11.16
C LYS A 52 -3.32 7.50 11.55
N GLN A 53 -4.05 6.46 11.94
CA GLN A 53 -3.51 5.12 12.18
C GLN A 53 -2.28 5.12 13.11
N PRO A 54 -2.35 5.77 14.30
CA PRO A 54 -1.26 5.78 15.25
C PRO A 54 -0.98 4.35 15.74
N GLY A 55 0.29 3.94 15.72
CA GLY A 55 0.73 2.61 16.15
C GLY A 55 0.48 1.47 15.15
N ASP A 56 -0.13 1.74 14.00
CA ASP A 56 -0.27 0.74 12.95
C ASP A 56 1.10 0.42 12.34
N ILE A 57 1.27 -0.83 11.89
CA ILE A 57 2.46 -1.25 11.17
C ILE A 57 2.30 -0.98 9.69
N SER A 58 3.28 -0.30 9.11
CA SER A 58 3.31 0.05 7.69
C SER A 58 4.63 -0.33 7.02
N PHE A 59 4.54 -0.40 5.70
CA PHE A 59 5.67 -0.16 4.83
C PHE A 59 5.95 1.35 4.77
N PRO A 60 7.21 1.78 4.64
CA PRO A 60 7.50 3.19 4.41
C PRO A 60 6.87 3.63 3.09
N GLY A 61 6.29 4.82 3.08
CA GLY A 61 5.55 5.33 1.94
C GLY A 61 4.40 6.25 2.28
N GLY A 62 3.98 6.99 1.27
CA GLY A 62 2.98 8.03 1.45
C GLY A 62 2.37 8.50 0.15
N LYS A 63 1.78 9.69 0.22
CA LYS A 63 1.00 10.26 -0.88
C LYS A 63 1.94 10.73 -2.00
N LEU A 64 1.53 10.56 -3.25
CA LEU A 64 2.19 11.25 -4.36
C LEU A 64 2.01 12.77 -4.23
N ASP A 65 3.10 13.52 -4.42
CA ASP A 65 3.15 14.98 -4.45
C ASP A 65 3.79 15.52 -5.74
N GLY A 66 3.40 16.73 -6.14
CA GLY A 66 4.18 17.50 -7.12
C GLY A 66 4.39 16.90 -8.52
N GLY A 67 3.50 16.03 -9.01
CA GLY A 67 3.63 15.42 -10.35
C GLY A 67 4.72 14.35 -10.46
N GLU A 68 5.25 13.91 -9.33
CA GLU A 68 6.22 12.82 -9.25
C GLU A 68 5.62 11.48 -9.72
N THR A 69 6.50 10.58 -10.14
CA THR A 69 6.14 9.18 -10.38
C THR A 69 5.91 8.45 -9.06
N ALA A 70 5.13 7.37 -9.08
CA ALA A 70 4.90 6.56 -7.89
C ALA A 70 6.21 5.99 -7.29
N GLN A 71 7.20 5.67 -8.12
CA GLN A 71 8.50 5.21 -7.64
C GLN A 71 9.26 6.31 -6.90
N GLU A 72 9.26 7.55 -7.42
CA GLU A 72 9.88 8.70 -6.76
C GLU A 72 9.22 8.98 -5.40
N ALA A 73 7.88 8.91 -5.34
CA ALA A 73 7.14 9.04 -4.09
C ALA A 73 7.56 8.01 -3.05
N ALA A 74 7.62 6.71 -3.43
CA ALA A 74 8.02 5.66 -2.50
C ALA A 74 9.45 5.89 -1.95
N LEU A 75 10.39 6.32 -2.80
CA LEU A 75 11.77 6.60 -2.39
C LEU A 75 11.88 7.85 -1.51
N ARG A 76 11.15 8.92 -1.85
CA ARG A 76 11.12 10.17 -1.08
C ARG A 76 10.57 9.92 0.32
N GLU A 77 9.40 9.28 0.43
CA GLU A 77 8.75 8.99 1.71
C GLU A 77 9.61 8.04 2.56
N THR A 78 10.22 7.01 1.95
CA THR A 78 11.18 6.15 2.65
C THR A 78 12.38 6.92 3.21
N HIS A 79 12.86 7.93 2.48
CA HIS A 79 13.94 8.80 2.96
C HIS A 79 13.47 9.72 4.09
N GLU A 80 12.28 10.29 3.99
CA GLU A 80 11.68 11.18 5.00
C GLU A 80 11.40 10.43 6.31
N GLU A 81 10.78 9.24 6.23
CA GLU A 81 10.36 8.44 7.38
C GLU A 81 11.56 7.71 8.02
N LEU A 82 12.42 7.09 7.22
CA LEU A 82 13.48 6.17 7.69
C LEU A 82 14.91 6.68 7.49
N GLY A 83 15.09 7.89 6.95
CA GLY A 83 16.43 8.45 6.70
C GLY A 83 17.25 7.67 5.66
N ILE A 84 16.61 6.79 4.87
CA ILE A 84 17.27 5.92 3.90
C ILE A 84 17.40 6.67 2.57
N PRO A 85 18.63 7.01 2.12
CA PRO A 85 18.81 7.80 0.90
C PRO A 85 18.33 7.01 -0.33
N PRO A 86 17.67 7.65 -1.32
CA PRO A 86 17.18 6.96 -2.52
C PRO A 86 18.26 6.17 -3.27
N GLU A 87 19.50 6.64 -3.28
CA GLU A 87 20.66 5.97 -3.91
C GLU A 87 21.14 4.69 -3.19
N SER A 88 20.64 4.45 -1.97
CA SER A 88 20.87 3.21 -1.23
C SER A 88 19.83 2.13 -1.54
N VAL A 89 18.79 2.45 -2.33
CA VAL A 89 17.71 1.54 -2.68
C VAL A 89 17.81 1.10 -4.14
N GLU A 90 17.98 -0.21 -4.37
CA GLU A 90 17.85 -0.83 -5.68
C GLU A 90 16.40 -1.30 -5.89
N ILE A 91 15.64 -0.64 -6.75
CA ILE A 91 14.28 -1.06 -7.11
C ILE A 91 14.35 -2.31 -8.00
N LEU A 92 13.81 -3.42 -7.50
CA LEU A 92 13.72 -4.69 -8.23
C LEU A 92 12.53 -4.72 -9.19
N GLY A 93 11.44 -4.05 -8.81
CA GLY A 93 10.24 -3.97 -9.63
C GLY A 93 9.00 -3.50 -8.86
N GLN A 94 7.90 -3.38 -9.58
CA GLN A 94 6.61 -2.95 -9.04
C GLN A 94 5.67 -4.15 -8.88
N LEU A 95 4.97 -4.24 -7.75
CA LEU A 95 3.85 -5.16 -7.58
C LEU A 95 2.60 -4.64 -8.30
N SER A 96 1.59 -5.50 -8.47
CA SER A 96 0.29 -5.02 -8.97
C SER A 96 -0.28 -3.94 -8.03
N PRO A 97 -0.80 -2.81 -8.55
CA PRO A 97 -1.39 -1.77 -7.71
C PRO A 97 -2.51 -2.31 -6.83
N TYR A 98 -2.54 -1.85 -5.59
CA TYR A 98 -3.57 -2.18 -4.64
C TYR A 98 -4.69 -1.14 -4.68
N ILE A 99 -5.86 -1.54 -5.17
CA ILE A 99 -7.05 -0.68 -5.19
C ILE A 99 -7.78 -0.82 -3.86
N ALA A 100 -7.48 0.07 -2.91
CA ALA A 100 -8.12 0.08 -1.58
C ALA A 100 -9.60 0.48 -1.67
N SER A 101 -9.92 1.42 -2.57
CA SER A 101 -11.30 1.83 -2.88
C SER A 101 -11.34 2.51 -4.26
N PRO A 102 -12.53 2.83 -4.82
CA PRO A 102 -12.63 3.58 -6.08
C PRO A 102 -11.91 4.94 -6.09
N SER A 103 -11.62 5.51 -4.91
CA SER A 103 -10.93 6.80 -4.76
C SER A 103 -9.57 6.68 -4.08
N PHE A 104 -9.02 5.47 -3.89
CA PHE A 104 -7.72 5.27 -3.24
C PHE A 104 -6.98 4.07 -3.83
N VAL A 105 -5.80 4.34 -4.40
CA VAL A 105 -4.85 3.35 -4.90
C VAL A 105 -3.49 3.48 -4.24
N VAL A 106 -2.84 2.34 -4.01
CA VAL A 106 -1.45 2.24 -3.56
C VAL A 106 -0.61 1.52 -4.60
N TYR A 107 0.56 2.07 -4.93
CA TYR A 107 1.54 1.51 -5.86
C TYR A 107 2.74 0.94 -5.07
N PRO A 108 2.85 -0.39 -4.89
CA PRO A 108 3.93 -0.98 -4.11
C PRO A 108 5.15 -1.29 -4.98
N TYR A 109 6.32 -0.88 -4.54
CA TYR A 109 7.61 -1.19 -5.15
C TYR A 109 8.42 -2.10 -4.25
N VAL A 110 9.08 -3.11 -4.80
CA VAL A 110 10.02 -3.96 -4.05
C VAL A 110 11.42 -3.44 -4.32
N GLY A 111 12.21 -3.22 -3.27
CA GLY A 111 13.59 -2.79 -3.42
C GLY A 111 14.51 -3.37 -2.36
N ILE A 112 15.78 -3.52 -2.72
CA ILE A 112 16.85 -3.91 -1.78
C ILE A 112 17.46 -2.65 -1.21
N ILE A 113 17.63 -2.61 0.10
CA ILE A 113 18.35 -1.55 0.78
C ILE A 113 19.78 -2.02 1.03
N ASP A 114 20.73 -1.22 0.56
CA ASP A 114 22.15 -1.40 0.85
C ASP A 114 22.48 -0.88 2.25
N GLU A 115 22.40 -1.78 3.23
CA GLU A 115 22.67 -1.51 4.65
C GLU A 115 24.04 -0.85 4.90
N GLN A 116 25.02 -0.99 4.00
CA GLN A 116 26.33 -0.35 4.14
C GLN A 116 26.29 1.16 3.90
N LYS A 117 25.26 1.64 3.21
CA LYS A 117 25.04 3.05 2.87
C LYS A 117 24.04 3.75 3.78
N VAL A 118 23.38 2.99 4.66
CA VAL A 118 22.33 3.51 5.54
C VAL A 118 22.90 3.86 6.90
N LYS A 119 22.45 4.99 7.44
CA LYS A 119 22.57 5.28 8.87
C LYS A 119 21.19 5.06 9.47
N HIS A 120 21.06 4.09 10.36
CA HIS A 120 19.79 3.82 11.02
C HIS A 120 19.38 5.02 11.88
N SER A 121 18.40 5.77 11.37
CA SER A 121 17.74 6.87 12.05
C SER A 121 16.38 7.06 11.40
N PHE A 122 15.31 7.21 12.16
CA PHE A 122 13.98 7.46 11.63
C PHE A 122 13.42 8.76 12.20
N ASN A 123 12.48 9.38 11.47
CA ASN A 123 11.79 10.59 11.90
C ASN A 123 10.81 10.24 13.03
N GLN A 124 11.13 10.64 14.27
CA GLN A 124 10.32 10.32 15.45
C GLN A 124 8.91 10.96 15.45
N GLU A 125 8.68 11.96 14.59
CA GLU A 125 7.33 12.53 14.40
C GLU A 125 6.40 11.57 13.65
N GLU A 126 6.96 10.63 12.89
CA GLU A 126 6.21 9.74 11.99
C GLU A 126 6.42 8.26 12.31
N VAL A 127 7.58 7.89 12.85
CA VAL A 127 7.98 6.52 13.14
C VAL A 127 8.36 6.38 14.62
N GLU A 128 7.74 5.44 15.30
CA GLU A 128 8.07 5.09 16.70
C GLU A 128 9.23 4.11 16.77
N GLU A 129 9.19 3.06 15.96
CA GLU A 129 10.22 2.03 15.88
C GLU A 129 10.22 1.34 14.52
N THR A 130 11.30 0.61 14.23
CA THR A 130 11.41 -0.25 13.07
C THR A 130 11.75 -1.68 13.49
N PHE A 131 11.24 -2.65 12.74
CA PHE A 131 11.53 -4.06 12.97
C PHE A 131 11.58 -4.79 11.64
N THR A 132 12.10 -6.03 11.64
CA THR A 132 12.22 -6.81 10.42
C THR A 132 11.62 -8.21 10.60
N VAL A 133 11.09 -8.77 9.52
CA VAL A 133 10.55 -10.15 9.52
C VAL A 133 11.33 -10.99 8.49
N PRO A 134 11.88 -12.16 8.88
CA PRO A 134 12.58 -13.03 7.95
C PRO A 134 11.68 -13.50 6.80
N LEU A 135 12.20 -13.50 5.57
CA LEU A 135 11.49 -14.05 4.41
C LEU A 135 11.23 -15.56 4.57
N SER A 136 12.12 -16.29 5.24
CA SER A 136 11.95 -17.71 5.53
C SER A 136 10.71 -17.95 6.40
N TRP A 137 10.52 -17.13 7.43
CA TRP A 137 9.36 -17.16 8.31
C TRP A 137 8.08 -16.80 7.54
N LEU A 138 8.08 -15.69 6.80
CA LEU A 138 6.94 -15.25 5.99
C LEU A 138 6.51 -16.30 4.96
N SER A 139 7.48 -17.07 4.43
CA SER A 139 7.22 -18.13 3.47
C SER A 139 6.52 -19.34 4.10
N GLN A 140 6.66 -19.55 5.41
CA GLN A 140 6.07 -20.69 6.13
C GLN A 140 4.81 -20.31 6.91
N TYR A 141 4.64 -19.03 7.22
CA TYR A 141 3.49 -18.54 7.96
C TYR A 141 2.21 -18.54 7.11
N GLU A 142 1.12 -19.04 7.70
CA GLU A 142 -0.21 -19.00 7.09
C GLU A 142 -1.01 -17.84 7.72
N PRO A 143 -1.22 -16.72 7.01
CA PRO A 143 -1.98 -15.59 7.55
C PRO A 143 -3.45 -15.95 7.70
N TYR A 144 -4.11 -15.35 8.69
CA TYR A 144 -5.54 -15.53 8.90
C TYR A 144 -6.33 -14.30 8.44
N LEU A 145 -7.62 -14.51 8.17
CA LEU A 145 -8.52 -13.54 7.55
C LEU A 145 -9.73 -13.28 8.44
N HIS A 146 -10.09 -12.01 8.60
CA HIS A 146 -11.38 -11.58 9.10
C HIS A 146 -12.13 -10.75 8.06
N HIS A 147 -13.45 -10.71 8.19
CA HIS A 147 -14.32 -9.94 7.31
C HIS A 147 -14.89 -8.74 8.07
N VAL A 148 -14.78 -7.56 7.46
CA VAL A 148 -15.34 -6.31 7.98
C VAL A 148 -16.48 -5.86 7.09
N SER A 149 -17.66 -5.67 7.68
CA SER A 149 -18.82 -5.14 6.95
C SER A 149 -18.65 -3.63 6.74
N VAL A 150 -18.72 -3.18 5.49
CA VAL A 150 -18.66 -1.78 5.09
C VAL A 150 -20.03 -1.37 4.57
N GLN A 151 -20.63 -0.38 5.23
CA GLN A 151 -21.91 0.19 4.84
C GLN A 151 -21.71 1.64 4.34
N PRO A 152 -22.19 1.97 3.13
CA PRO A 152 -22.20 3.33 2.66
C PRO A 152 -23.08 4.21 3.56
N THR A 153 -22.55 5.36 3.96
CA THR A 153 -23.33 6.42 4.62
C THR A 153 -23.30 7.64 3.70
N PRO A 154 -24.35 7.87 2.90
CA PRO A 154 -24.42 9.03 2.02
C PRO A 154 -24.37 10.33 2.81
N ALA A 155 -23.83 11.38 2.21
CA ALA A 155 -23.86 12.74 2.77
C ALA A 155 -25.30 13.26 2.85
N GLU A 156 -25.52 14.28 3.69
CA GLU A 156 -26.85 14.88 3.90
C GLU A 156 -27.46 15.46 2.62
N ASP A 157 -26.63 15.90 1.69
CA ASP A 157 -27.02 16.50 0.41
C ASP A 157 -27.10 15.47 -0.75
N PHE A 158 -27.08 14.18 -0.44
CA PHE A 158 -27.17 13.13 -1.46
C PHE A 158 -28.53 13.22 -2.20
N PRO A 159 -28.53 13.30 -3.55
CA PRO A 159 -29.73 13.62 -4.33
C PRO A 159 -30.64 12.40 -4.53
N TYR A 160 -31.30 11.98 -3.45
CA TYR A 160 -32.22 10.84 -3.46
C TYR A 160 -33.35 11.01 -4.48
N GLU A 161 -33.79 12.24 -4.77
CA GLU A 161 -34.84 12.54 -5.73
C GLU A 161 -34.50 12.10 -7.18
N LYS A 162 -33.21 11.89 -7.47
CA LYS A 162 -32.72 11.47 -8.80
C LYS A 162 -32.65 9.96 -8.96
N ILE A 163 -32.80 9.18 -7.89
CA ILE A 163 -32.62 7.73 -7.92
C ILE A 163 -33.93 6.98 -7.70
N MET A 164 -34.05 5.84 -8.38
CA MET A 164 -35.18 4.94 -8.17
C MET A 164 -35.23 4.48 -6.71
N ASN A 165 -36.42 4.51 -6.13
CA ASN A 165 -36.71 4.28 -4.71
C ASN A 165 -36.26 5.37 -3.73
N GLY A 166 -35.64 6.47 -4.21
CA GLY A 166 -35.29 7.63 -3.41
C GLY A 166 -34.66 7.29 -2.06
N GLU A 167 -35.15 7.89 -0.98
CA GLU A 167 -34.70 7.64 0.39
C GLU A 167 -34.80 6.17 0.82
N LYS A 168 -35.61 5.35 0.14
CA LYS A 168 -35.74 3.91 0.39
C LYS A 168 -34.72 3.07 -0.39
N TYR A 169 -33.78 3.69 -1.10
CA TYR A 169 -32.71 2.99 -1.79
C TYR A 169 -31.90 2.15 -0.79
N ARG A 170 -31.74 0.86 -1.11
CA ARG A 170 -31.01 -0.08 -0.26
C ARG A 170 -29.57 -0.15 -0.70
N TRP A 171 -28.69 0.47 0.08
CA TRP A 171 -27.25 0.33 -0.08
C TRP A 171 -26.86 -1.12 0.19
N GLY A 172 -26.15 -1.74 -0.75
CA GLY A 172 -25.56 -3.05 -0.52
C GLY A 172 -24.49 -2.96 0.55
N SER A 173 -24.49 -3.90 1.49
CA SER A 173 -23.33 -4.10 2.36
C SER A 173 -22.20 -4.75 1.57
N ARG A 174 -20.99 -4.23 1.71
CA ARG A 174 -19.79 -4.87 1.17
C ARG A 174 -19.03 -5.53 2.31
N SER A 175 -18.40 -6.65 2.03
CA SER A 175 -17.45 -7.25 2.97
C SER A 175 -16.04 -6.93 2.50
N MET A 176 -15.25 -6.34 3.38
CA MET A 176 -13.81 -6.14 3.19
C MET A 176 -13.05 -7.25 3.89
N GLU A 177 -12.02 -7.77 3.22
CA GLU A 177 -11.13 -8.80 3.75
C GLU A 177 -9.94 -8.15 4.46
N GLU A 178 -9.78 -8.46 5.74
CA GLU A 178 -8.65 -8.03 6.56
C GLU A 178 -7.76 -9.21 6.89
N TRP A 179 -6.52 -9.18 6.38
CA TRP A 179 -5.52 -10.21 6.61
C TRP A 179 -4.64 -9.84 7.80
N PHE A 180 -4.16 -10.85 8.52
CA PHE A 180 -3.36 -10.68 9.73
C PHE A 180 -2.14 -11.59 9.70
N TYR A 181 -0.99 -11.02 10.10
CA TYR A 181 0.24 -11.72 10.41
C TYR A 181 0.68 -11.35 11.82
N ASP A 182 0.78 -12.34 12.69
CA ASP A 182 1.33 -12.14 14.04
C ASP A 182 2.77 -12.65 14.08
N TYR A 183 3.70 -11.74 14.32
CA TYR A 183 5.13 -12.00 14.45
C TYR A 183 5.67 -11.39 15.74
N GLU A 184 6.11 -12.24 16.67
CA GLU A 184 6.52 -11.82 18.02
C GLU A 184 5.43 -10.97 18.71
N ASN A 185 5.71 -9.69 18.98
CA ASN A 185 4.77 -8.72 19.57
C ASN A 185 4.08 -7.82 18.52
N TYR A 186 4.27 -8.08 17.24
CA TYR A 186 3.77 -7.27 16.12
C TYR A 186 2.61 -7.95 15.40
N THR A 187 1.54 -7.20 15.15
CA THR A 187 0.40 -7.64 14.32
C THR A 187 0.35 -6.78 13.06
N ILE A 188 0.80 -7.34 11.94
CA ILE A 188 0.71 -6.70 10.63
C ILE A 188 -0.69 -7.01 10.07
N TRP A 189 -1.48 -5.98 9.83
CA TRP A 189 -2.86 -6.12 9.37
C TRP A 189 -3.20 -5.10 8.26
N GLY A 190 -4.45 -5.07 7.81
CA GLY A 190 -4.90 -4.01 6.93
C GLY A 190 -4.36 -4.09 5.50
N LEU A 191 -4.17 -2.90 4.94
CA LEU A 191 -3.55 -2.69 3.64
C LEU A 191 -2.14 -3.28 3.57
N THR A 192 -1.35 -3.11 4.63
CA THR A 192 0.03 -3.64 4.73
C THR A 192 0.03 -5.16 4.60
N ALA A 193 -0.83 -5.86 5.35
CA ALA A 193 -0.93 -7.32 5.27
C ALA A 193 -1.41 -7.81 3.90
N ARG A 194 -2.30 -7.07 3.21
CA ARG A 194 -2.73 -7.41 1.86
C ARG A 194 -1.60 -7.30 0.83
N ILE A 195 -0.81 -6.22 0.89
CA ILE A 195 0.38 -6.06 0.03
C ILE A 195 1.41 -7.15 0.35
N LEU A 196 1.69 -7.39 1.63
CA LEU A 196 2.63 -8.43 2.09
C LEU A 196 2.22 -9.81 1.57
N LYS A 197 0.94 -10.17 1.68
CA LYS A 197 0.42 -11.44 1.17
C LYS A 197 0.61 -11.58 -0.33
N HIS A 198 0.40 -10.51 -1.09
CA HIS A 198 0.65 -10.50 -2.53
C HIS A 198 2.14 -10.68 -2.85
N PHE A 199 3.02 -9.95 -2.16
CA PHE A 199 4.47 -10.09 -2.29
C PHE A 199 4.93 -11.53 -2.02
N VAL A 200 4.54 -12.13 -0.88
CA VAL A 200 4.90 -13.51 -0.53
C VAL A 200 4.41 -14.50 -1.58
N THR A 201 3.22 -14.28 -2.14
CA THR A 201 2.68 -15.11 -3.23
C THR A 201 3.55 -15.02 -4.49
N VAL A 202 4.02 -13.83 -4.85
CA VAL A 202 4.91 -13.62 -6.01
C VAL A 202 6.28 -14.26 -5.76
N ALA A 203 6.85 -14.08 -4.57
CA ALA A 203 8.14 -14.64 -4.20
C ALA A 203 8.15 -16.18 -4.25
N LYS A 204 7.06 -16.83 -3.78
CA LYS A 204 6.89 -18.29 -3.81
C LYS A 204 6.75 -18.88 -5.21
N ARG A 205 6.26 -18.13 -6.21
CA ARG A 205 6.11 -18.64 -7.58
C ARG A 205 7.45 -18.86 -8.28
N ASN A 206 8.48 -18.19 -7.81
CA ASN A 206 9.80 -18.16 -8.45
C ASN A 206 10.87 -18.90 -7.63
N SER A 207 10.48 -19.60 -6.56
CA SER A 207 11.33 -20.47 -5.72
C SER A 207 11.02 -21.94 -5.98
#